data_AF-A0A1Z9UJB3-F1
#
_entry.id   AF-A0A1Z9UJB3-F1
#
_cell.length_a   1.000
_cell.length_b   1.000
_cell.length_c   1.000
_cell.angle_alpha   90.00
_cell.angle_beta   90.00
_cell.angle_gamma   90.00
#
_symmetry.space_group_name_H-M   'P 1'
#
loop_
_entity.id
_entity.type
_entity.pdbx_description
1 polymer ?
#
loop_
_entity_poly.entity_id
_entity_poly.type
_entity_poly.pdbx_seq_one_letter_code
_entity_poly.pdbx_strand_id
1 'polypeptide(L)'
;MTARTPLYYNGSQLQEMKSTDIASLQSLAVYYYSLNPSRTLTVVGSGGNLPSIDDTRLKAGAASTASGSFPSEATTAEPSVVTVSYQRITQASASVTTTSDTGKTFPVYWNGTKVQAMTEQDFLDTFVYSAVNLLASGTTTSDQAGTYFVSTSDSVAGATLVSATPIFTDTRADTSLYTAGGIAETLDQPQTINNYYLHIINGVLTAPTNPPISIDASNNLKQYSTAEIGALMGEFVRDQVVNSSTGYEIKYNIDGSLGTARGSAIANTILTGGSGNYQTRFVSGSDYRAQEFPDGTPATANTYTFKIEKS
;
A
#
# COMPACT_ATOMS: atom_id res chain seq x y z
N MET A 1 1.26 -12.07 -29.87
CA MET A 1 2.04 -13.24 -29.42
C MET A 1 1.15 -14.09 -28.52
N THR A 2 1.53 -15.32 -28.19
CA THR A 2 0.59 -16.36 -27.72
C THR A 2 1.22 -17.13 -26.56
N ALA A 3 0.51 -17.19 -25.44
CA ALA A 3 0.88 -18.06 -24.32
C ALA A 3 1.11 -19.50 -24.82
N ARG A 4 2.17 -20.13 -24.34
CA ARG A 4 2.58 -21.48 -24.73
C ARG A 4 2.30 -22.46 -23.62
N THR A 5 2.18 -23.74 -23.98
CA THR A 5 2.09 -24.83 -23.01
C THR A 5 3.47 -25.47 -22.88
N PRO A 6 4.22 -25.22 -21.80
CA PRO A 6 5.54 -25.78 -21.63
C PRO A 6 5.51 -27.30 -21.50
N LEU A 7 6.62 -27.95 -21.83
CA LEU A 7 6.82 -29.38 -21.57
C LEU A 7 7.49 -29.58 -20.21
N TYR A 8 7.08 -30.63 -19.51
CA TYR A 8 7.78 -31.20 -18.35
C TYR A 8 8.05 -32.70 -18.60
N TYR A 9 8.97 -33.29 -17.84
CA TYR A 9 9.20 -34.73 -17.85
C TYR A 9 8.43 -35.39 -16.71
N ASN A 10 7.57 -36.35 -17.02
CA ASN A 10 6.70 -37.01 -16.03
C ASN A 10 7.31 -38.28 -15.40
N GLY A 11 8.60 -38.55 -15.65
CA GLY A 11 9.27 -39.79 -15.25
C GLY A 11 9.32 -40.86 -16.34
N SER A 12 8.59 -40.68 -17.45
CA SER A 12 8.55 -41.61 -18.58
C SER A 12 8.71 -40.90 -19.92
N GLN A 13 8.01 -39.79 -20.14
CA GLN A 13 7.99 -39.03 -21.40
C GLN A 13 7.85 -37.53 -21.15
N LEU A 14 8.08 -36.75 -22.20
CA LEU A 14 7.72 -35.33 -22.20
C LEU A 14 6.21 -35.20 -22.27
N GLN A 15 5.66 -34.28 -21.49
CA GLN A 15 4.24 -34.01 -21.43
C GLN A 15 3.99 -32.51 -21.34
N GLU A 16 2.93 -32.05 -22.00
CA GLU A 16 2.45 -30.68 -21.86
C GLU A 16 1.91 -30.42 -20.45
N MET A 17 2.30 -29.29 -19.88
CA MET A 17 1.80 -28.82 -18.59
C MET A 17 0.29 -28.59 -18.61
N LYS A 18 -0.37 -28.89 -17.49
CA LYS A 18 -1.77 -28.50 -17.28
C LYS A 18 -1.83 -27.03 -16.87
N SER A 19 -3.01 -26.42 -16.98
CA SER A 19 -3.25 -25.06 -16.48
C SER A 19 -2.90 -24.87 -15.00
N THR A 20 -3.08 -25.91 -14.17
CA THR A 20 -2.72 -25.89 -12.75
C THR A 20 -1.21 -25.86 -12.51
N ASP A 21 -0.43 -26.49 -13.38
CA ASP A 21 1.04 -26.47 -13.29
C ASP A 21 1.56 -25.06 -13.64
N ILE A 22 0.98 -24.45 -14.67
CA ILE A 22 1.30 -23.07 -15.09
C ILE A 22 0.90 -22.06 -14.00
N ALA A 23 -0.28 -22.21 -13.38
CA ALA A 23 -0.70 -21.36 -12.27
C ALA A 23 0.24 -21.45 -11.05
N SER A 24 0.76 -22.65 -10.77
CA SER A 24 1.76 -22.85 -9.72
C SER A 24 3.08 -22.16 -10.03
N LEU A 25 3.49 -22.13 -11.30
CA LEU A 25 4.67 -21.36 -11.75
C LEU A 25 4.45 -19.85 -11.67
N GLN A 26 3.25 -19.36 -11.98
CA GLN A 26 2.92 -17.93 -11.83
C GLN A 26 2.95 -17.52 -10.34
N SER A 27 2.46 -18.37 -9.44
CA SER A 27 2.56 -18.16 -7.98
C SER A 27 4.01 -18.21 -7.50
N LEU A 28 4.82 -19.10 -8.07
CA LEU A 28 6.27 -19.15 -7.82
C LEU A 28 6.96 -17.86 -8.27
N ALA A 29 6.59 -17.31 -9.41
CA ALA A 29 7.12 -16.04 -9.90
C ALA A 29 6.81 -14.87 -8.94
N VAL A 30 5.58 -14.82 -8.40
CA VAL A 30 5.19 -13.88 -7.34
C VAL A 30 6.05 -14.06 -6.09
N TYR A 31 6.27 -15.30 -5.65
CA TYR A 31 7.14 -15.57 -4.50
C TYR A 31 8.57 -15.03 -4.75
N TYR A 32 9.18 -15.30 -5.90
CA TYR A 32 10.52 -14.80 -6.21
C TYR A 32 10.58 -13.28 -6.36
N TYR A 33 9.53 -12.63 -6.87
CA TYR A 33 9.40 -11.17 -6.83
C TYR A 33 9.41 -10.66 -5.38
N SER A 34 8.69 -11.32 -4.48
CA SER A 34 8.57 -10.90 -3.07
C SER A 34 9.87 -10.92 -2.28
N LEU A 35 10.86 -11.72 -2.72
CA LEU A 35 12.19 -11.77 -2.08
C LEU A 35 13.01 -10.50 -2.34
N ASN A 36 12.73 -9.78 -3.44
CA ASN A 36 13.41 -8.54 -3.79
C ASN A 36 12.51 -7.68 -4.71
N PRO A 37 11.45 -7.03 -4.18
CA PRO A 37 10.53 -6.24 -4.99
C PRO A 37 11.24 -5.11 -5.73
N SER A 38 10.87 -4.87 -6.99
CA SER A 38 11.42 -3.75 -7.79
C SER A 38 10.62 -2.45 -7.62
N ARG A 39 9.38 -2.54 -7.12
CA ARG A 39 8.66 -1.45 -6.46
C ARG A 39 8.75 -1.60 -4.95
N THR A 40 9.31 -0.59 -4.28
CA THR A 40 9.38 -0.55 -2.82
C THR A 40 8.71 0.71 -2.28
N LEU A 41 8.04 0.56 -1.13
CA LEU A 41 7.49 1.67 -0.35
C LEU A 41 8.17 1.72 1.00
N THR A 42 8.47 2.94 1.45
CA THR A 42 9.00 3.21 2.79
C THR A 42 8.16 4.27 3.48
N VAL A 43 8.21 4.29 4.82
CA VAL A 43 7.54 5.30 5.64
C VAL A 43 8.60 6.28 6.17
N VAL A 44 8.40 7.56 5.88
CA VAL A 44 9.23 8.69 6.36
C VAL A 44 8.42 9.58 7.31
N GLY A 45 9.09 10.42 8.10
CA GLY A 45 8.40 11.37 9.00
C GLY A 45 7.57 12.42 8.26
N SER A 46 8.09 12.89 7.11
CA SER A 46 7.48 13.86 6.19
C SER A 46 8.25 13.87 4.86
N GLY A 47 7.67 14.45 3.81
CA GLY A 47 8.35 14.65 2.52
C GLY A 47 8.43 13.39 1.64
N GLY A 48 7.50 12.46 1.82
CA GLY A 48 7.29 11.35 0.89
C GLY A 48 6.90 11.82 -0.52
N ASN A 49 6.81 10.91 -1.47
CA ASN A 49 6.52 11.25 -2.88
C ASN A 49 5.14 10.77 -3.37
N LEU A 50 4.35 10.11 -2.52
CA LEU A 50 2.92 9.97 -2.75
C LEU A 50 2.15 11.23 -2.28
N PRO A 51 0.92 11.46 -2.78
CA PRO A 51 0.08 12.55 -2.29
C PRO A 51 -0.08 12.52 -0.77
N SER A 52 -0.24 13.68 -0.17
CA SER A 52 -0.46 13.79 1.26
C SER A 52 -1.89 13.38 1.66
N ILE A 53 -2.04 12.96 2.90
CA ILE A 53 -3.33 12.69 3.56
C ILE A 53 -3.52 13.76 4.63
N ASP A 54 -4.61 14.51 4.57
CA ASP A 54 -4.86 15.58 5.52
C ASP A 54 -5.70 15.09 6.70
N ASP A 55 -5.20 15.34 7.91
CA ASP A 55 -5.91 15.20 9.18
C ASP A 55 -6.53 16.56 9.53
N THR A 56 -7.82 16.58 9.86
CA THR A 56 -8.53 17.82 10.19
C THR A 56 -9.24 17.71 11.52
N ARG A 57 -8.96 18.64 12.42
CA ARG A 57 -9.58 18.70 13.74
C ARG A 57 -9.94 20.12 14.13
N LEU A 58 -10.88 20.28 15.06
CA LEU A 58 -11.16 21.58 15.67
C LEU A 58 -10.16 21.89 16.79
N LYS A 59 -9.83 23.17 16.95
CA LYS A 59 -9.17 23.74 18.13
C LYS A 59 -10.08 24.78 18.76
N ALA A 60 -9.92 25.02 20.07
CA ALA A 60 -10.63 26.10 20.76
C ALA A 60 -10.29 27.47 20.20
N GLY A 61 -11.21 28.42 20.36
CA GLY A 61 -10.96 29.82 20.11
C GLY A 61 -10.02 30.44 21.15
N ALA A 62 -9.45 31.59 20.82
CA ALA A 62 -8.64 32.36 21.76
C ALA A 62 -9.47 32.81 22.96
N ALA A 63 -8.91 32.67 24.17
CA ALA A 63 -9.56 33.18 25.37
C ALA A 63 -9.62 34.71 25.38
N SER A 64 -10.77 35.26 25.74
CA SER A 64 -10.99 36.69 25.98
C SER A 64 -10.93 36.98 27.47
N THR A 65 -10.43 38.15 27.84
CA THR A 65 -10.40 38.65 29.22
C THR A 65 -11.06 40.02 29.29
N ALA A 66 -11.78 40.30 30.36
CA ALA A 66 -12.42 41.59 30.60
C ALA A 66 -12.44 41.95 32.07
N SER A 67 -12.52 43.25 32.36
CA SER A 67 -12.65 43.79 33.72
C SER A 67 -14.12 44.07 34.05
N GLY A 68 -14.64 43.44 35.09
CA GLY A 68 -15.96 43.75 35.67
C GLY A 68 -17.14 42.93 35.12
N SER A 69 -16.98 42.22 34.01
CA SER A 69 -17.98 41.27 33.49
C SER A 69 -17.33 40.25 32.54
N PHE A 70 -17.98 39.11 32.31
CA PHE A 70 -17.54 38.15 31.30
C PHE A 70 -17.61 38.75 29.89
N PRO A 71 -16.58 38.55 29.03
CA PRO A 71 -16.69 38.80 27.60
C PRO A 71 -17.87 38.00 27.02
N SER A 72 -18.74 38.61 26.22
CA SER A 72 -19.88 37.89 25.63
C SER A 72 -19.46 36.89 24.56
N GLU A 73 -20.27 35.85 24.34
CA GLU A 73 -20.14 34.87 23.26
C GLU A 73 -19.92 35.54 21.89
N ALA A 74 -20.71 36.57 21.55
CA ALA A 74 -20.55 37.33 20.31
C ALA A 74 -19.20 38.05 20.13
N THR A 75 -18.36 38.10 21.17
CA THR A 75 -17.05 38.75 21.17
C THR A 75 -15.89 37.78 21.46
N THR A 76 -16.20 36.52 21.75
CA THR A 76 -15.20 35.46 21.87
C THR A 76 -14.86 34.91 20.49
N ALA A 77 -13.66 34.36 20.36
CA ALA A 77 -13.26 33.71 19.11
C ALA A 77 -13.90 32.31 19.06
N GLU A 78 -14.46 31.98 17.91
CA GLU A 78 -15.03 30.66 17.60
C GLU A 78 -13.94 29.57 17.48
N PRO A 79 -14.29 28.29 17.69
CA PRO A 79 -13.42 27.18 17.30
C PRO A 79 -13.07 27.25 15.81
N SER A 80 -11.86 26.80 15.48
CA SER A 80 -11.37 26.81 14.10
C SER A 80 -10.73 25.48 13.72
N VAL A 81 -10.68 25.18 12.42
CA VAL A 81 -10.08 23.95 11.90
C VAL A 81 -8.55 24.08 11.88
N VAL A 82 -7.88 23.03 12.33
CA VAL A 82 -6.46 22.75 12.13
C VAL A 82 -6.36 21.62 11.12
N THR A 83 -5.50 21.81 10.11
CA THR A 83 -5.17 20.78 9.12
C THR A 83 -3.71 20.40 9.27
N VAL A 84 -3.44 19.10 9.42
CA VAL A 84 -2.07 18.54 9.43
C VAL A 84 -1.93 17.60 8.25
N SER A 85 -0.97 17.89 7.37
CA SER A 85 -0.76 17.09 6.16
C SER A 85 0.30 16.01 6.37
N TYR A 86 -0.07 14.75 6.11
CA TYR A 86 0.79 13.58 6.23
C TYR A 86 1.28 13.16 4.85
N GLN A 87 2.52 13.51 4.53
CA GLN A 87 3.22 13.02 3.33
C GLN A 87 4.30 12.03 3.74
N ARG A 88 3.90 10.82 4.09
CA ARG A 88 4.78 9.84 4.76
C ARG A 88 5.20 8.65 3.91
N ILE A 89 4.66 8.47 2.71
CA ILE A 89 4.98 7.31 1.88
C ILE A 89 5.93 7.71 0.75
N THR A 90 7.06 7.01 0.65
CA THR A 90 8.01 7.14 -0.45
C THR A 90 8.03 5.87 -1.28
N GLN A 91 7.71 5.99 -2.56
CA GLN A 91 7.85 4.95 -3.57
C GLN A 91 9.20 5.06 -4.28
N ALA A 92 9.91 3.94 -4.45
CA ALA A 92 11.19 3.88 -5.15
C ALA A 92 11.24 2.78 -6.21
N SER A 93 12.13 3.00 -7.18
CA SER A 93 12.44 2.10 -8.31
C SER A 93 13.75 1.38 -8.12
N ALA A 94 13.73 0.06 -8.26
CA ALA A 94 14.95 -0.66 -8.55
C ALA A 94 15.34 -0.53 -10.04
N SER A 95 16.63 -0.45 -10.31
CA SER A 95 17.17 -0.78 -11.64
C SER A 95 17.18 -2.30 -11.79
N VAL A 96 16.67 -2.80 -12.91
CA VAL A 96 16.58 -4.24 -13.18
C VAL A 96 17.29 -4.54 -14.49
N THR A 97 18.00 -5.67 -14.51
CA THR A 97 18.60 -6.25 -15.71
C THR A 97 18.14 -7.69 -15.76
N THR A 98 17.63 -8.11 -16.91
CA THR A 98 17.15 -9.47 -17.14
C THR A 98 18.22 -10.30 -17.87
N THR A 99 18.14 -11.61 -17.70
CA THR A 99 18.96 -12.56 -18.45
C THR A 99 18.63 -12.44 -19.94
N SER A 100 19.66 -12.28 -20.77
CA SER A 100 19.49 -12.21 -22.22
C SER A 100 19.08 -13.56 -22.82
N ASP A 101 18.19 -13.52 -23.82
CA ASP A 101 17.79 -14.72 -24.55
C ASP A 101 18.91 -15.21 -25.47
N THR A 102 19.36 -16.46 -25.27
CA THR A 102 20.34 -17.13 -26.14
C THR A 102 19.67 -18.06 -27.16
N GLY A 103 18.34 -17.99 -27.31
CA GLY A 103 17.52 -18.94 -28.06
C GLY A 103 17.29 -20.28 -27.36
N LYS A 104 17.72 -20.37 -26.09
CA LYS A 104 17.64 -21.57 -25.22
C LYS A 104 17.34 -21.23 -23.76
N THR A 105 17.25 -19.93 -23.44
CA THR A 105 17.12 -19.42 -22.07
C THR A 105 15.78 -19.79 -21.44
N PHE A 106 14.72 -19.94 -22.23
CA PHE A 106 13.37 -20.15 -21.72
C PHE A 106 12.89 -21.60 -21.87
N PRO A 107 11.84 -22.01 -21.13
CA PRO A 107 11.23 -23.32 -21.26
C PRO A 107 10.94 -23.75 -22.70
N VAL A 108 10.95 -25.05 -22.95
CA VAL A 108 10.58 -25.61 -24.25
C VAL A 108 9.09 -25.94 -24.33
N TYR A 109 8.54 -25.90 -25.53
CA TYR A 109 7.19 -26.34 -25.85
C TYR A 109 7.16 -27.16 -27.14
N TRP A 110 6.08 -27.91 -27.36
CA TRP A 110 5.82 -28.58 -28.63
C TRP A 110 5.11 -27.63 -29.58
N ASN A 111 5.67 -27.39 -30.76
CA ASN A 111 5.10 -26.45 -31.73
C ASN A 111 4.18 -27.11 -32.78
N GLY A 112 3.90 -28.41 -32.64
CA GLY A 112 3.21 -29.22 -33.64
C GLY A 112 4.14 -30.10 -34.48
N THR A 113 5.43 -29.80 -34.54
CA THR A 113 6.42 -30.53 -35.37
C THR A 113 7.72 -30.85 -34.64
N LYS A 114 8.16 -29.99 -33.72
CA LYS A 114 9.39 -30.18 -32.93
C LYS A 114 9.26 -29.56 -31.54
N VAL A 115 10.11 -30.03 -30.64
CA VAL A 115 10.40 -29.34 -29.38
C VAL A 115 11.24 -28.10 -29.70
N GLN A 116 10.85 -26.94 -29.18
CA GLN A 116 11.60 -25.71 -29.33
C GLN A 116 11.52 -24.86 -28.07
N ALA A 117 12.57 -24.06 -27.81
CA ALA A 117 12.57 -23.07 -26.75
C ALA A 117 11.53 -21.97 -27.03
N MET A 118 10.90 -21.48 -25.97
CA MET A 118 10.13 -20.25 -25.99
C MET A 118 11.04 -19.07 -26.35
N THR A 119 10.48 -18.11 -27.07
CA THR A 119 11.07 -16.77 -27.16
C THR A 119 10.85 -16.02 -25.83
N GLU A 120 11.57 -14.91 -25.62
CA GLU A 120 11.32 -14.01 -24.49
C GLU A 120 9.84 -13.60 -24.40
N GLN A 121 9.20 -13.22 -25.51
CA GLN A 121 7.79 -12.87 -25.46
C GLN A 121 6.90 -14.06 -25.09
N ASP A 122 7.15 -15.26 -25.64
CA ASP A 122 6.37 -16.44 -25.25
C ASP A 122 6.47 -16.67 -23.74
N PHE A 123 7.65 -16.44 -23.13
CA PHE A 123 7.87 -16.54 -21.69
C PHE A 123 7.10 -15.45 -20.92
N LEU A 124 7.15 -14.20 -21.38
CA LEU A 124 6.41 -13.08 -20.81
C LEU A 124 4.90 -13.33 -20.82
N ASP A 125 4.36 -13.72 -21.97
CA ASP A 125 2.93 -13.99 -22.18
C ASP A 125 2.43 -15.19 -21.35
N THR A 126 3.27 -16.21 -21.14
CA THR A 126 2.89 -17.44 -20.44
C THR A 126 2.92 -17.28 -18.91
N PHE A 127 3.95 -16.61 -18.38
CA PHE A 127 4.20 -16.59 -16.93
C PHE A 127 4.17 -15.18 -16.33
N VAL A 128 4.94 -14.27 -16.90
CA VAL A 128 5.31 -13.01 -16.24
C VAL A 128 4.12 -12.06 -16.15
N TYR A 129 3.38 -11.88 -17.24
CA TYR A 129 2.22 -10.99 -17.26
C TYR A 129 1.09 -11.46 -16.35
N SER A 130 0.87 -12.77 -16.28
CA SER A 130 -0.08 -13.35 -15.34
C SER A 130 0.37 -13.16 -13.89
N ALA A 131 1.66 -13.32 -13.59
CA ALA A 131 2.19 -13.03 -12.26
C ALA A 131 2.02 -11.55 -11.86
N VAL A 132 2.28 -10.61 -12.77
CA VAL A 132 2.02 -9.17 -12.53
C VAL A 132 0.53 -8.90 -12.31
N ASN A 133 -0.37 -9.57 -13.05
CA ASN A 133 -1.81 -9.46 -12.82
C ASN A 133 -2.20 -9.95 -11.41
N LEU A 134 -1.59 -11.06 -10.95
CA LEU A 134 -1.77 -11.54 -9.58
C LEU A 134 -1.31 -10.49 -8.56
N LEU A 135 -0.11 -9.90 -8.74
CA LEU A 135 0.41 -8.86 -7.86
C LEU A 135 -0.55 -7.66 -7.73
N ALA A 136 -1.24 -7.27 -8.80
CA ALA A 136 -2.14 -6.11 -8.82
C ALA A 136 -3.59 -6.39 -8.35
N SER A 137 -4.00 -7.66 -8.19
CA SER A 137 -5.37 -8.07 -7.79
C SER A 137 -5.76 -7.63 -6.38
N GLY A 138 -6.98 -7.12 -6.16
CA GLY A 138 -7.52 -6.53 -4.91
C GLY A 138 -7.37 -7.30 -3.58
N THR A 139 -6.90 -8.54 -3.63
CA THR A 139 -6.71 -9.42 -2.47
C THR A 139 -5.37 -9.18 -1.77
N THR A 140 -5.19 -9.79 -0.60
CA THR A 140 -3.96 -9.70 0.22
C THR A 140 -3.40 -11.07 0.58
N THR A 141 -3.50 -12.05 -0.33
CA THR A 141 -2.96 -13.41 -0.13
C THR A 141 -1.51 -13.50 -0.58
N SER A 142 -0.88 -14.67 -0.44
CA SER A 142 0.49 -14.91 -0.92
C SER A 142 0.68 -14.66 -2.41
N ASP A 143 -0.38 -14.65 -3.22
CA ASP A 143 -0.32 -14.32 -4.65
C ASP A 143 -0.18 -12.81 -4.91
N GLN A 144 -0.17 -12.00 -3.85
CA GLN A 144 0.18 -10.57 -3.87
C GLN A 144 1.47 -10.28 -3.09
N ALA A 145 2.28 -11.31 -2.79
CA ALA A 145 3.48 -11.15 -2.00
C ALA A 145 4.45 -10.10 -2.59
N GLY A 146 5.07 -9.32 -1.71
CA GLY A 146 5.93 -8.20 -2.09
C GLY A 146 5.17 -6.92 -2.47
N THR A 147 3.84 -6.91 -2.39
CA THR A 147 3.01 -5.70 -2.57
C THR A 147 2.48 -5.17 -1.24
N TYR A 148 2.03 -3.92 -1.25
CA TYR A 148 1.67 -3.18 -0.05
C TYR A 148 0.17 -2.99 0.11
N PHE A 149 -0.28 -2.87 1.36
CA PHE A 149 -1.64 -2.50 1.72
C PHE A 149 -1.68 -1.74 3.05
N VAL A 150 -2.79 -1.06 3.31
CA VAL A 150 -3.01 -0.29 4.55
C VAL A 150 -3.89 -1.08 5.52
N SER A 151 -3.56 -1.04 6.80
CA SER A 151 -4.35 -1.64 7.88
C SER A 151 -4.43 -0.70 9.06
N THR A 152 -5.50 -0.79 9.84
CA THR A 152 -5.61 -0.09 11.13
C THR A 152 -4.87 -0.81 12.26
N SER A 153 -4.46 -2.06 12.04
CA SER A 153 -3.62 -2.84 12.94
C SER A 153 -2.14 -2.68 12.60
N ASP A 154 -1.28 -2.61 13.60
CA ASP A 154 0.18 -2.67 13.47
C ASP A 154 0.70 -4.10 13.28
N SER A 155 -0.17 -5.11 13.44
CA SER A 155 0.13 -6.52 13.26
C SER A 155 -0.95 -7.22 12.42
N VAL A 156 -0.55 -7.81 11.30
CA VAL A 156 -1.44 -8.53 10.37
C VAL A 156 -0.80 -9.85 9.98
N ALA A 157 -1.53 -10.96 10.14
CA ALA A 157 -1.05 -12.28 9.77
C ALA A 157 -0.76 -12.36 8.26
N GLY A 158 0.38 -12.96 7.90
CA GLY A 158 0.81 -13.07 6.50
C GLY A 158 1.39 -11.78 5.91
N ALA A 159 1.61 -10.74 6.72
CA ALA A 159 2.25 -9.50 6.30
C ALA A 159 3.31 -9.06 7.31
N THR A 160 4.19 -8.17 6.87
CA THR A 160 5.21 -7.52 7.71
C THR A 160 4.92 -6.02 7.76
N LEU A 161 4.94 -5.46 8.97
CA LEU A 161 4.80 -4.03 9.17
C LEU A 161 6.00 -3.28 8.56
N VAL A 162 5.74 -2.28 7.71
CA VAL A 162 6.81 -1.48 7.09
C VAL A 162 7.44 -0.52 8.10
N SER A 163 6.63 0.06 8.98
CA SER A 163 7.08 0.97 10.04
C SER A 163 6.08 1.01 11.19
N ALA A 164 6.58 1.11 12.42
CA ALA A 164 5.77 1.40 13.60
C ALA A 164 5.22 2.84 13.61
N THR A 165 5.73 3.72 12.75
CA THR A 165 5.14 5.06 12.54
C THR A 165 3.95 4.92 11.59
N PRO A 166 2.73 5.34 12.00
CA PRO A 166 1.58 5.34 11.11
C PRO A 166 1.82 6.22 9.88
N ILE A 167 1.31 5.80 8.72
CA ILE A 167 1.26 6.65 7.53
C ILE A 167 0.27 7.80 7.70
N PHE A 168 -0.75 7.58 8.54
CA PHE A 168 -1.77 8.56 8.90
C PHE A 168 -2.29 8.26 10.31
N THR A 169 -2.54 9.31 11.08
CA THR A 169 -3.18 9.25 12.39
C THR A 169 -4.39 10.17 12.34
N ASP A 170 -5.58 9.58 12.44
CA ASP A 170 -6.84 10.32 12.56
C ASP A 170 -6.91 10.91 13.97
N THR A 171 -6.98 12.23 14.06
CA THR A 171 -7.11 12.94 15.34
C THR A 171 -8.38 13.78 15.37
N ARG A 172 -8.89 13.97 16.59
CA ARG A 172 -10.05 14.83 16.82
C ARG A 172 -9.82 15.67 18.06
N ALA A 173 -10.48 16.81 18.17
CA ALA A 173 -10.49 17.56 19.43
C ALA A 173 -10.92 16.67 20.60
N ASP A 174 -10.16 16.69 21.69
CA ASP A 174 -10.54 16.05 22.94
C ASP A 174 -11.32 17.05 23.80
N THR A 175 -12.65 17.01 23.66
CA THR A 175 -13.54 17.90 24.39
C THR A 175 -13.53 17.67 25.90
N SER A 176 -13.00 16.52 26.37
CA SER A 176 -12.91 16.22 27.80
C SER A 176 -11.77 16.96 28.51
N LEU A 177 -10.79 17.46 27.76
CA LEU A 177 -9.65 18.20 28.32
C LEU A 177 -9.95 19.68 28.51
N TYR A 178 -10.88 20.25 27.75
CA TYR A 178 -11.26 21.66 27.91
C TYR A 178 -12.19 21.82 29.10
N THR A 179 -11.79 22.63 30.07
CA THR A 179 -12.58 22.90 31.27
C THR A 179 -12.80 24.38 31.48
N ALA A 180 -13.99 24.76 31.96
CA ALA A 180 -14.24 26.16 32.35
C ALA A 180 -13.23 26.63 33.42
N GLY A 181 -12.85 25.74 34.35
CA GLY A 181 -11.84 26.01 35.37
C GLY A 181 -10.41 26.21 34.82
N GLY A 182 -10.11 25.76 33.60
CA GLY A 182 -8.79 25.86 32.99
C GLY A 182 -8.56 27.12 32.15
N ILE A 183 -9.60 27.90 31.86
CA ILE A 183 -9.50 29.09 30.98
C ILE A 183 -8.38 30.06 31.46
N ALA A 184 -7.41 30.45 30.63
CA ALA A 184 -7.26 30.16 29.20
C ALA A 184 -6.64 28.78 28.93
N GLU A 185 -7.38 27.92 28.24
CA GLU A 185 -6.96 26.56 27.85
C GLU A 185 -5.99 26.59 26.65
N THR A 186 -5.17 25.53 26.53
CA THR A 186 -4.43 25.28 25.29
C THR A 186 -5.40 25.12 24.13
N LEU A 187 -5.13 25.77 22.99
CA LEU A 187 -6.10 25.82 21.89
C LEU A 187 -6.28 24.47 21.20
N ASP A 188 -5.18 23.79 20.86
CA ASP A 188 -5.21 22.52 20.14
C ASP A 188 -4.90 21.37 21.10
N GLN A 189 -5.95 20.67 21.54
CA GLN A 189 -5.87 19.50 22.40
C GLN A 189 -6.48 18.29 21.68
N PRO A 190 -5.70 17.55 20.86
CA PRO A 190 -6.22 16.39 20.12
C PRO A 190 -6.16 15.09 20.93
N GLN A 191 -7.08 14.18 20.61
CA GLN A 191 -6.99 12.76 20.89
C GLN A 191 -6.81 11.97 19.59
N THR A 192 -6.09 10.85 19.65
CA THR A 192 -6.02 9.89 18.56
C THR A 192 -7.28 9.05 18.50
N ILE A 193 -7.92 9.00 17.33
CA ILE A 193 -9.08 8.15 17.07
C ILE A 193 -8.65 6.82 16.47
N ASN A 194 -7.77 6.89 15.47
CA ASN A 194 -7.29 5.69 14.78
C ASN A 194 -5.92 5.91 14.14
N ASN A 195 -5.17 4.83 13.96
CA ASN A 195 -3.90 4.84 13.25
C ASN A 195 -3.99 3.95 12.02
N TYR A 196 -3.27 4.33 10.97
CA TYR A 196 -3.20 3.57 9.72
C TYR A 196 -1.74 3.26 9.39
N TYR A 197 -1.46 1.98 9.18
CA TYR A 197 -0.13 1.43 9.00
C TYR A 197 0.02 0.81 7.62
N LEU A 198 1.22 0.94 7.06
CA LEU A 198 1.59 0.30 5.81
C LEU A 198 2.21 -1.08 6.09
N HIS A 199 1.73 -2.08 5.38
CA HIS A 199 2.21 -3.46 5.47
C HIS A 199 2.67 -3.95 4.11
N ILE A 200 3.65 -4.85 4.09
CA ILE A 200 4.05 -5.62 2.91
C ILE A 200 3.61 -7.08 3.07
N ILE A 201 3.03 -7.67 2.02
CA ILE A 201 2.54 -9.04 2.05
C ILE A 201 3.73 -10.01 1.96
N ASN A 202 3.74 -11.03 2.83
CA ASN A 202 4.81 -12.02 2.88
C ASN A 202 4.62 -13.10 1.81
N GLY A 203 5.74 -13.52 1.22
CA GLY A 203 5.78 -14.63 0.28
C GLY A 203 5.60 -15.99 0.96
N VAL A 204 4.92 -16.90 0.27
CA VAL A 204 4.89 -18.32 0.60
C VAL A 204 5.40 -19.10 -0.60
N LEU A 205 6.42 -19.92 -0.41
CA LEU A 205 6.96 -20.74 -1.48
C LEU A 205 6.00 -21.89 -1.80
N THR A 206 5.35 -21.81 -2.96
CA THR A 206 4.59 -22.93 -3.54
C THR A 206 5.44 -23.59 -4.63
N ALA A 207 6.09 -24.71 -4.30
CA ALA A 207 6.92 -25.42 -5.26
C ALA A 207 6.05 -26.15 -6.31
N PRO A 208 6.27 -25.94 -7.61
CA PRO A 208 5.61 -26.71 -8.65
C PRO A 208 6.09 -28.16 -8.59
N THR A 209 5.17 -29.12 -8.72
CA THR A 209 5.48 -30.55 -8.69
C THR A 209 6.44 -30.96 -9.78
N ASN A 210 6.30 -30.36 -10.97
CA ASN A 210 7.13 -30.65 -12.13
C ASN A 210 7.58 -29.34 -12.78
N PRO A 211 8.81 -28.85 -12.54
CA PRO A 211 9.34 -27.71 -13.27
C PRO A 211 9.46 -28.00 -14.78
N PRO A 212 9.44 -26.97 -15.63
CA PRO A 212 9.51 -27.15 -17.07
C PRO A 212 10.91 -27.58 -17.55
N ILE A 213 10.97 -28.05 -18.79
CA ILE A 213 12.22 -28.42 -19.47
C ILE A 213 12.84 -27.21 -20.18
N SER A 214 14.17 -27.14 -20.21
CA SER A 214 15.02 -26.21 -20.97
C SER A 214 15.98 -26.97 -21.88
N ILE A 215 16.72 -26.24 -22.71
CA ILE A 215 17.82 -26.77 -23.52
C ILE A 215 19.13 -26.28 -22.91
N ASP A 216 20.02 -27.19 -22.54
CA ASP A 216 21.34 -26.83 -22.02
C ASP A 216 22.32 -26.37 -23.12
N ALA A 217 23.52 -25.96 -22.70
CA ALA A 217 24.56 -25.52 -23.63
C ALA A 217 24.97 -26.61 -24.64
N SER A 218 24.86 -27.88 -24.28
CA SER A 218 25.18 -29.05 -25.10
C SER A 218 24.01 -29.49 -26.00
N ASN A 219 22.89 -28.77 -26.02
CA ASN A 219 21.65 -29.11 -26.73
C ASN A 219 20.88 -30.31 -26.15
N ASN A 220 21.12 -30.68 -24.89
CA ASN A 220 20.31 -31.67 -24.23
C ASN A 220 19.10 -31.03 -23.56
N LEU A 221 18.02 -31.82 -23.41
CA LEU A 221 16.89 -31.42 -22.60
C LEU A 221 17.25 -31.56 -21.12
N LYS A 222 17.04 -30.50 -20.35
CA LYS A 222 17.30 -30.44 -18.91
C LYS A 222 16.06 -29.92 -18.19
N GLN A 223 15.64 -30.59 -17.13
CA GLN A 223 14.59 -30.06 -16.26
C GLN A 223 15.14 -28.91 -15.41
N TYR A 224 14.41 -27.80 -15.34
CA TYR A 224 14.71 -26.75 -14.38
C TYR A 224 14.59 -27.29 -12.95
N SER A 225 15.43 -26.81 -12.04
CA SER A 225 15.05 -26.80 -10.63
C SER A 225 14.00 -25.72 -10.39
N THR A 226 13.19 -25.88 -9.34
CA THR A 226 12.26 -24.84 -8.87
C THR A 226 12.97 -23.50 -8.64
N ALA A 227 14.22 -23.53 -8.16
CA ALA A 227 14.98 -22.31 -7.91
C ALA A 227 15.43 -21.62 -9.20
N GLU A 228 15.96 -22.37 -10.17
CA GLU A 228 16.38 -21.81 -11.46
C GLU A 228 15.21 -21.14 -12.20
N ILE A 229 14.06 -21.83 -12.36
CA ILE A 229 12.92 -21.23 -13.07
C ILE A 229 12.27 -20.10 -12.28
N GLY A 230 12.23 -20.21 -10.96
CA GLY A 230 11.68 -19.18 -10.09
C GLY A 230 12.48 -17.89 -10.15
N ALA A 231 13.81 -17.98 -10.07
CA ALA A 231 14.70 -16.83 -10.18
C ALA A 231 14.58 -16.15 -11.56
N LEU A 232 14.55 -16.94 -12.63
CA LEU A 232 14.34 -16.44 -13.99
C LEU A 232 12.98 -15.72 -14.14
N MET A 233 11.88 -16.32 -13.68
CA MET A 233 10.58 -15.61 -13.73
C MET A 233 10.59 -14.36 -12.85
N GLY A 234 11.21 -14.42 -11.67
CA GLY A 234 11.28 -13.31 -10.73
C GLY A 234 11.97 -12.08 -11.29
N GLU A 235 13.11 -12.21 -11.98
CA GLU A 235 13.79 -11.06 -12.59
C GLU A 235 12.97 -10.40 -13.71
N PHE A 236 12.26 -11.19 -14.52
CA PHE A 236 11.38 -10.64 -15.56
C PHE A 236 10.11 -10.00 -14.97
N VAL A 237 9.54 -10.56 -13.90
CA VAL A 237 8.46 -9.88 -13.16
C VAL A 237 8.95 -8.57 -12.59
N ARG A 238 10.15 -8.55 -11.98
CA ARG A 238 10.77 -7.32 -11.46
C ARG A 238 10.95 -6.27 -12.55
N ASP A 239 11.40 -6.66 -13.74
CA ASP A 239 11.58 -5.76 -14.88
C ASP A 239 10.23 -5.20 -15.36
N GLN A 240 9.24 -6.06 -15.61
CA GLN A 240 7.93 -5.61 -16.09
C GLN A 240 7.22 -4.68 -15.10
N VAL A 241 7.35 -4.94 -13.80
CA VAL A 241 6.81 -4.09 -12.73
C VAL A 241 7.32 -2.64 -12.79
N VAL A 242 8.47 -2.37 -13.44
CA VAL A 242 9.12 -1.04 -13.43
C VAL A 242 9.39 -0.43 -14.79
N ASN A 243 9.54 -1.25 -15.82
CA ASN A 243 9.95 -0.84 -17.16
C ASN A 243 8.92 -1.20 -18.23
N SER A 244 7.80 -1.85 -17.87
CA SER A 244 6.82 -2.27 -18.88
C SER A 244 6.21 -1.07 -19.61
N SER A 245 6.17 -1.17 -20.94
CA SER A 245 5.45 -0.25 -21.82
C SER A 245 4.14 -0.86 -22.35
N THR A 246 3.68 -1.98 -21.77
CA THR A 246 2.62 -2.83 -22.30
C THR A 246 1.48 -3.10 -21.31
N GLY A 247 1.34 -2.31 -20.23
CA GLY A 247 0.22 -2.48 -19.29
C GLY A 247 0.54 -3.29 -18.03
N TYR A 248 1.82 -3.41 -17.68
CA TYR A 248 2.28 -4.26 -16.57
C TYR A 248 3.22 -3.54 -15.59
N GLU A 249 3.38 -2.22 -15.71
CA GLU A 249 4.08 -1.44 -14.69
C GLU A 249 3.19 -1.36 -13.44
N ILE A 250 3.75 -1.52 -12.25
CA ILE A 250 3.02 -1.34 -10.99
C ILE A 250 3.41 -0.02 -10.33
N LYS A 251 2.41 0.75 -9.89
CA LYS A 251 2.56 1.96 -9.08
C LYS A 251 1.60 1.94 -7.90
N TYR A 252 1.87 2.78 -6.91
CA TYR A 252 0.95 3.06 -5.80
C TYR A 252 0.51 4.51 -5.85
N ASN A 253 -0.71 4.75 -5.41
CA ASN A 253 -1.27 6.08 -5.29
C ASN A 253 -2.25 6.16 -4.11
N ILE A 254 -2.60 7.40 -3.74
CA ILE A 254 -3.67 7.71 -2.81
C ILE A 254 -4.73 8.46 -3.61
N ASP A 255 -5.94 7.91 -3.64
CA ASP A 255 -7.10 8.45 -4.38
C ASP A 255 -6.90 8.67 -5.88
N GLY A 256 -5.93 8.00 -6.49
CA GLY A 256 -5.79 7.98 -7.94
C GLY A 256 -7.06 7.49 -8.62
N SER A 257 -7.36 8.02 -9.81
CA SER A 257 -8.53 7.65 -10.60
C SER A 257 -8.49 6.20 -11.09
N LEU A 258 -7.29 5.61 -11.14
CA LEU A 258 -7.01 4.24 -11.54
C LEU A 258 -6.48 3.40 -10.37
N GLY A 259 -6.46 2.09 -10.57
CA GLY A 259 -5.95 1.13 -9.61
C GLY A 259 -7.02 0.53 -8.69
N THR A 260 -6.60 -0.48 -7.95
CA THR A 260 -7.43 -1.26 -7.02
C THR A 260 -7.11 -0.89 -5.59
N ALA A 261 -8.14 -0.65 -4.77
CA ALA A 261 -7.98 -0.37 -3.35
C ALA A 261 -7.24 -1.51 -2.63
N ARG A 262 -6.36 -1.15 -1.69
CA ARG A 262 -5.51 -2.09 -0.95
C ARG A 262 -5.60 -1.86 0.55
N GLY A 263 -6.47 -2.65 1.18
CA GLY A 263 -6.65 -2.66 2.63
C GLY A 263 -7.73 -1.69 3.11
N SER A 264 -7.54 -1.13 4.30
CA SER A 264 -8.51 -0.25 4.95
C SER A 264 -8.64 1.11 4.25
N ALA A 265 -9.88 1.59 4.10
CA ALA A 265 -10.13 2.99 3.77
C ALA A 265 -9.66 3.88 4.94
N ILE A 266 -8.99 4.98 4.61
CA ILE A 266 -8.37 5.88 5.57
C ILE A 266 -9.35 7.01 5.86
N ALA A 267 -10.01 6.97 7.02
CA ALA A 267 -10.98 7.99 7.41
C ALA A 267 -10.29 9.11 8.19
N ASN A 268 -10.51 10.35 7.74
CA ASN A 268 -10.23 11.57 8.50
C ASN A 268 -11.56 12.03 9.12
N THR A 269 -11.60 12.15 10.44
CA THR A 269 -12.81 12.48 11.19
C THR A 269 -12.65 13.79 11.96
N ILE A 270 -13.74 14.53 12.05
CA ILE A 270 -13.81 15.83 12.74
C ILE A 270 -15.07 15.91 13.60
N LEU A 271 -15.14 16.83 14.55
CA LEU A 271 -16.41 17.17 15.17
C LEU A 271 -17.20 18.13 14.26
N THR A 272 -18.51 17.95 14.20
CA THR A 272 -19.43 18.77 13.39
C THR A 272 -19.77 20.12 14.00
N GLY A 273 -19.39 20.33 15.27
CA GLY A 273 -19.52 21.63 15.93
C GLY A 273 -18.60 22.67 15.33
N GLY A 274 -18.68 23.89 15.84
CA GLY A 274 -18.00 25.04 15.24
C GLY A 274 -18.60 26.39 15.58
N SER A 275 -19.71 26.41 16.31
CA SER A 275 -20.25 27.61 16.97
C SER A 275 -19.84 27.71 18.44
N GLY A 276 -18.91 26.87 18.88
CA GLY A 276 -18.32 26.96 20.21
C GLY A 276 -19.22 26.45 21.34
N ASN A 277 -18.63 25.73 22.28
CA ASN A 277 -19.17 25.66 23.63
C ASN A 277 -18.62 26.85 24.42
N TYR A 278 -19.38 27.94 24.49
CA TYR A 278 -19.01 29.13 25.25
C TYR A 278 -18.93 28.84 26.76
N GLN A 279 -17.73 29.02 27.31
CA GLN A 279 -17.44 28.80 28.72
C GLN A 279 -16.82 30.03 29.34
N THR A 280 -17.05 30.21 30.65
CA THR A 280 -16.57 31.37 31.40
C THR A 280 -15.83 30.97 32.66
N ARG A 281 -14.91 31.82 33.11
CA ARG A 281 -14.15 31.63 34.35
C ARG A 281 -13.93 32.95 35.06
N PHE A 282 -14.42 33.03 36.29
CA PHE A 282 -14.02 34.10 37.21
C PHE A 282 -12.73 33.68 37.91
N VAL A 283 -11.67 34.49 37.80
CA VAL A 283 -10.36 34.15 38.37
C VAL A 283 -10.18 34.81 39.73
N SER A 284 -10.20 36.14 39.78
CA SER A 284 -10.15 36.91 41.02
C SER A 284 -10.39 38.39 40.75
N GLY A 285 -10.87 39.13 41.75
CA GLY A 285 -11.03 40.59 41.65
C GLY A 285 -11.94 40.97 40.50
N SER A 286 -11.37 41.57 39.45
CA SER A 286 -12.06 41.92 38.21
C SER A 286 -11.63 41.10 36.99
N ASP A 287 -10.88 40.01 37.12
CA ASP A 287 -10.47 39.15 35.99
C ASP A 287 -11.56 38.13 35.64
N TYR A 288 -12.33 38.45 34.59
CA TYR A 288 -13.34 37.59 33.99
C TYR A 288 -12.84 37.10 32.64
N ARG A 289 -12.90 35.79 32.43
CA ARG A 289 -12.45 35.15 31.19
C ARG A 289 -13.57 34.41 30.52
N ALA A 290 -13.50 34.33 29.20
CA ALA A 290 -14.36 33.48 28.40
C ALA A 290 -13.56 32.83 27.27
N GLN A 291 -13.96 31.63 26.87
CA GLN A 291 -13.35 30.91 25.76
C GLN A 291 -14.38 29.94 25.18
N GLU A 292 -14.33 29.74 23.87
CA GLU A 292 -15.21 28.80 23.20
C GLU A 292 -14.44 27.53 22.83
N PHE A 293 -14.96 26.39 23.28
CA PHE A 293 -14.33 25.08 23.06
C PHE A 293 -14.97 24.36 21.88
N PRO A 294 -14.25 23.42 21.23
CA PRO A 294 -14.84 22.54 20.24
C PRO A 294 -16.03 21.75 20.81
N ASP A 295 -17.05 21.55 20.00
CA ASP A 295 -18.30 20.88 20.37
C ASP A 295 -18.86 20.02 19.22
N GLY A 296 -20.09 19.54 19.35
CA GLY A 296 -20.76 18.73 18.33
C GLY A 296 -20.43 17.23 18.37
N THR A 297 -20.75 16.54 17.27
CA THR A 297 -20.61 15.08 17.16
C THR A 297 -19.59 14.68 16.11
N PRO A 298 -18.94 13.50 16.25
CA PRO A 298 -18.03 12.98 15.23
C PRO A 298 -18.68 12.79 13.85
N ALA A 299 -17.98 13.20 12.79
CA ALA A 299 -18.32 12.91 11.40
C ALA A 299 -17.05 12.68 10.56
N THR A 300 -17.20 12.01 9.42
CA THR A 300 -16.13 11.85 8.44
C THR A 300 -15.99 13.13 7.64
N ALA A 301 -14.82 13.78 7.72
CA ALA A 301 -14.48 14.92 6.90
C ALA A 301 -14.09 14.47 5.48
N ASN A 302 -13.23 13.45 5.39
CA ASN A 302 -12.77 12.85 4.14
C ASN A 302 -12.47 11.37 4.32
N THR A 303 -12.49 10.63 3.21
CA THR A 303 -12.02 9.24 3.15
C THR A 303 -11.03 9.11 2.01
N TYR A 304 -9.83 8.62 2.32
CA TYR A 304 -8.78 8.37 1.36
C TYR A 304 -8.62 6.87 1.11
N THR A 305 -8.20 6.50 -0.08
CA THR A 305 -8.00 5.11 -0.49
C THR A 305 -6.59 4.92 -1.01
N PHE A 306 -5.83 4.05 -0.34
CA PHE A 306 -4.55 3.57 -0.86
C PHE A 306 -4.80 2.54 -1.97
N LYS A 307 -4.18 2.73 -3.13
CA LYS A 307 -4.40 1.88 -4.31
C LYS A 307 -3.08 1.37 -4.89
N ILE A 308 -3.16 0.17 -5.45
CA ILE A 308 -2.17 -0.35 -6.39
C ILE A 308 -2.71 -0.18 -7.80
N GLU A 309 -1.88 0.34 -8.69
CA GLU A 309 -2.20 0.57 -10.09
C GLU A 309 -1.30 -0.30 -10.95
N LYS A 310 -1.89 -0.86 -12.00
CA LYS A 310 -1.17 -1.57 -13.06
C LYS A 310 -1.46 -0.85 -14.38
N SER A 311 -0.42 -0.35 -15.05
CA SER A 311 -0.53 0.53 -16.22
C SER A 311 0.47 0.22 -17.31
#